data_AF-A0A519ZLM0-F1
#
_entry.id   AF-A0A519ZLM0-F1
#
_cell.length_a   1.000
_cell.length_b   1.000
_cell.length_c   1.000
_cell.angle_alpha   90.00
_cell.angle_beta   90.00
_cell.angle_gamma   90.00
#
_symmetry.space_group_name_H-M   'P 1'
#
loop_
_entity.id
_entity.type
_entity.pdbx_description
1 polymer ?
#
loop_
_entity_poly.entity_id
_entity_poly.type
_entity_poly.pdbx_seq_one_letter_code
_entity_poly.pdbx_strand_id
1 'polypeptide(L)'
;MDKFLLQQQVLERLADDLLQAEQAAQAAHETATHEENIAENKYDTLGLEAAYLATGQERRADAIRQAMAHWRQFRPRPYDASQGIQLGALVCLVDADGQQQQLFLGPEGGSMTLV
;
A
#
# COMPACT_ATOMS: atom_id res chain seq x y z
N MET A 1 -16.60 8.62 -14.15
CA MET A 1 -16.22 7.86 -12.94
C MET A 1 -16.58 8.69 -11.72
N ASP A 2 -17.16 8.09 -10.69
CA ASP A 2 -17.39 8.77 -9.40
C ASP A 2 -16.09 8.75 -8.57
N LYS A 3 -15.64 9.91 -8.10
CA LYS A 3 -14.43 10.03 -7.26
C LYS A 3 -14.61 9.35 -5.90
N PHE A 4 -15.84 9.26 -5.40
CA PHE A 4 -16.16 8.55 -4.17
C PHE A 4 -15.98 7.04 -4.35
N LEU A 5 -16.42 6.50 -5.49
CA LEU A 5 -16.21 5.09 -5.83
C LEU A 5 -14.72 4.77 -5.94
N LEU A 6 -13.93 5.62 -6.62
CA LEU A 6 -12.48 5.44 -6.71
C LEU A 6 -11.81 5.45 -5.33
N GLN A 7 -12.21 6.36 -4.44
CA GLN A 7 -11.73 6.41 -3.07
C GLN A 7 -12.07 5.12 -2.30
N GLN A 8 -13.28 4.58 -2.49
CA GLN A 8 -13.66 3.31 -1.87
C GLN A 8 -12.79 2.15 -2.39
N GLN A 9 -12.56 2.07 -3.69
CA GLN A 9 -11.71 1.03 -4.29
C GLN A 9 -10.26 1.09 -3.78
N VAL A 10 -9.72 2.30 -3.58
CA VAL A 10 -8.41 2.47 -2.95
C VAL A 10 -8.41 1.94 -1.51
N LEU A 11 -9.45 2.26 -0.73
CA LEU A 11 -9.55 1.78 0.65
C LEU A 11 -9.69 0.26 0.75
N GLU A 12 -10.43 -0.35 -0.17
CA GLU A 12 -10.56 -1.81 -0.30
C GLU A 12 -9.20 -2.43 -0.64
N ARG A 13 -8.49 -1.87 -1.63
CA ARG A 13 -7.17 -2.36 -2.01
C ARG A 13 -6.16 -2.26 -0.87
N LEU A 14 -6.14 -1.13 -0.15
CA LEU A 14 -5.26 -0.94 1.01
C LEU A 14 -5.63 -1.90 2.16
N ALA A 15 -6.90 -2.27 2.32
CA ALA A 15 -7.30 -3.26 3.31
C ALA A 15 -6.78 -4.66 2.97
N ASP A 16 -6.81 -5.05 1.69
CA ASP A 16 -6.22 -6.30 1.23
C ASP A 16 -4.70 -6.33 1.42
N ASP A 17 -4.02 -5.24 1.05
CA ASP A 17 -2.57 -5.13 1.20
C ASP A 17 -2.15 -5.13 2.69
N LEU A 18 -2.97 -4.55 3.57
CA LEU A 18 -2.77 -4.58 5.02
C LEU A 18 -2.87 -6.00 5.56
N LEU A 19 -3.92 -6.74 5.18
CA LEU A 19 -4.12 -8.13 5.60
C LEU A 19 -2.93 -9.00 5.19
N GLN A 20 -2.41 -8.82 3.98
CA GLN A 20 -1.23 -9.54 3.50
C GLN A 20 0.02 -9.21 4.32
N ALA A 21 0.24 -7.93 4.64
CA ALA A 21 1.38 -7.51 5.45
C ALA A 21 1.31 -8.08 6.88
N GLU A 22 0.12 -8.07 7.50
CA GLU A 22 -0.11 -8.64 8.83
C GLU A 22 0.14 -10.16 8.84
N GLN A 23 -0.38 -10.89 7.84
CA GLN A 23 -0.15 -12.34 7.72
C GLN A 23 1.33 -12.66 7.49
N ALA A 24 2.02 -11.88 6.66
CA ALA A 24 3.46 -12.06 6.42
C ALA A 24 4.29 -11.76 7.67
N ALA A 25 3.92 -10.75 8.45
CA ALA A 25 4.57 -10.45 9.73
C ALA A 25 4.42 -11.61 10.72
N GLN A 26 3.20 -12.15 10.85
CA GLN A 26 2.92 -13.29 11.74
C GLN A 26 3.71 -14.53 11.34
N ALA A 27 3.69 -14.91 10.05
CA ALA A 27 4.43 -16.07 9.57
C ALA A 27 5.95 -15.93 9.76
N ALA A 28 6.49 -14.74 9.53
CA ALA A 28 7.91 -14.46 9.75
C ALA A 28 8.26 -14.49 11.26
N HIS A 29 7.37 -14.00 12.11
CA HIS A 29 7.54 -14.07 13.57
C HIS A 29 7.55 -15.51 14.08
N GLU A 30 6.57 -16.32 13.64
CA GLU A 30 6.51 -17.75 13.97
C GLU A 30 7.79 -18.47 13.54
N THR A 31 8.26 -18.20 12.32
CA THR A 31 9.52 -18.74 11.79
C THR A 31 10.72 -18.32 12.64
N ALA A 32 10.77 -17.06 13.09
CA ALA A 32 11.86 -16.53 13.91
C ALA A 32 11.93 -17.19 15.31
N THR A 33 10.78 -17.59 15.85
CA THR A 33 10.67 -18.17 17.21
C THR A 33 10.62 -19.70 17.24
N HIS A 34 10.58 -20.35 16.07
CA HIS A 34 10.48 -21.80 15.98
C HIS A 34 11.74 -22.48 16.53
N GLU A 35 11.57 -23.56 17.31
CA GLU A 35 12.67 -24.23 18.02
C GLU A 35 13.76 -24.74 17.07
N GLU A 36 13.38 -25.23 15.89
CA GLU A 36 14.30 -25.67 14.82
C GLU A 36 15.10 -24.52 14.17
N ASN A 37 14.70 -23.27 14.40
CA ASN A 37 15.37 -22.07 13.86
C ASN A 37 16.18 -21.31 14.92
N ILE A 38 16.27 -21.86 16.15
CA ILE A 38 17.20 -21.38 17.16
C ILE A 38 18.61 -21.70 16.68
N ALA A 39 19.45 -20.68 16.54
CA ALA A 39 20.80 -20.84 16.02
C ALA A 39 21.63 -21.79 16.90
N GLU A 40 21.97 -22.97 16.37
CA GLU A 40 22.83 -23.95 17.03
C GLU A 40 24.32 -23.61 16.82
N ASN A 41 24.62 -22.92 15.72
CA ASN A 41 25.96 -22.44 15.39
C ASN A 41 25.95 -21.03 14.77
N LYS A 42 27.13 -20.43 14.60
CA LYS A 42 27.31 -19.04 14.12
C LYS A 42 26.91 -18.78 12.66
N TYR A 43 26.57 -19.82 11.90
CA TYR A 43 26.13 -19.73 10.50
C TYR A 43 24.62 -19.88 10.35
N ASP A 44 23.89 -20.20 11.43
CA ASP A 44 22.44 -20.34 11.40
C ASP A 44 21.79 -18.95 11.52
N THR A 45 21.36 -18.40 10.39
CA THR A 45 20.78 -17.05 10.31
C THR A 45 19.28 -17.04 10.11
N LEU A 46 18.65 -18.20 9.85
CA LEU A 46 17.25 -18.28 9.44
C LEU A 46 16.28 -17.62 10.44
N GLY A 47 16.44 -17.87 11.74
CA GLY A 47 15.63 -17.22 12.77
C GLY A 47 15.85 -15.69 12.83
N LEU A 48 17.09 -15.24 12.64
CA LEU A 48 17.44 -13.82 12.63
C LEU A 48 16.88 -13.10 11.38
N GLU A 49 17.05 -13.70 10.20
CA GLU A 49 16.51 -13.20 8.93
C GLU A 49 14.98 -13.12 8.99
N ALA A 50 14.32 -14.15 9.53
CA ALA A 50 12.89 -14.16 9.76
C ALA A 50 12.44 -13.04 10.72
N ALA A 51 13.19 -12.76 11.79
CA ALA A 51 12.90 -11.65 12.70
C ALA A 51 12.99 -10.28 12.00
N TYR A 52 14.00 -10.09 11.13
CA TYR A 52 14.12 -8.89 10.31
C TYR A 52 12.96 -8.75 9.32
N LEU A 53 12.53 -9.85 8.68
CA LEU A 53 11.36 -9.86 7.81
C LEU A 53 10.09 -9.49 8.57
N ALA A 54 9.87 -10.06 9.76
CA ALA A 54 8.71 -9.75 10.60
C ALA A 54 8.66 -8.26 10.92
N THR A 55 9.77 -7.69 11.39
CA THR A 55 9.91 -6.25 11.68
C THR A 55 9.63 -5.39 10.45
N GLY A 56 10.11 -5.82 9.27
CA GLY A 56 9.87 -5.14 8.00
C GLY A 56 8.39 -5.13 7.61
N GLN A 57 7.70 -6.26 7.79
CA GLN A 57 6.27 -6.37 7.49
C GLN A 57 5.40 -5.59 8.48
N GLU A 58 5.75 -5.54 9.77
CA GLU A 58 5.09 -4.69 10.77
C GLU A 58 5.15 -3.20 10.37
N ARG A 59 6.35 -2.71 10.01
CA ARG A 59 6.53 -1.33 9.53
C ARG A 59 5.71 -1.06 8.27
N ARG A 60 5.61 -2.04 7.37
CA ARG A 60 4.77 -1.93 6.17
C ARG A 60 3.28 -1.86 6.53
N ALA A 61 2.82 -2.69 7.45
CA ALA A 61 1.44 -2.66 7.93
C ALA A 61 1.10 -1.29 8.54
N ASP A 62 1.98 -0.72 9.37
CA ASP A 62 1.80 0.62 9.94
C ASP A 62 1.72 1.72 8.88
N ALA A 63 2.59 1.69 7.86
CA ALA A 63 2.53 2.63 6.75
C ALA A 63 1.20 2.52 5.98
N ILE A 64 0.70 1.31 5.76
CA ILE A 64 -0.61 1.09 5.11
C ILE A 64 -1.74 1.65 6.00
N ARG A 65 -1.72 1.43 7.32
CA ARG A 65 -2.73 2.01 8.23
C ARG A 65 -2.73 3.54 8.18
N GLN A 66 -1.55 4.16 8.11
CA GLN A 66 -1.43 5.63 7.97
C GLN A 66 -1.99 6.11 6.62
N ALA A 67 -1.66 5.44 5.52
CA ALA A 67 -2.22 5.72 4.20
C ALA A 67 -3.76 5.62 4.22
N MET A 68 -4.32 4.54 4.79
CA MET A 68 -5.77 4.38 4.95
C MET A 68 -6.39 5.53 5.76
N ALA A 69 -5.73 6.02 6.81
CA ALA A 69 -6.21 7.15 7.59
C ALA A 69 -6.25 8.43 6.75
N HIS A 70 -5.20 8.72 5.98
CA HIS A 70 -5.16 9.85 5.04
C HIS A 70 -6.27 9.74 3.99
N TRP A 71 -6.44 8.56 3.39
CA TRP A 71 -7.48 8.30 2.40
C TRP A 71 -8.90 8.45 2.97
N ARG A 72 -9.16 8.01 4.21
CA ARG A 72 -10.48 8.19 4.85
C ARG A 72 -10.83 9.66 5.11
N GLN A 73 -9.84 10.49 5.40
CA GLN A 73 -10.01 11.93 5.63
C GLN A 73 -10.00 12.73 4.33
N PHE A 74 -9.42 12.18 3.26
CA PHE A 74 -9.31 12.82 1.97
C PHE A 74 -10.70 13.07 1.36
N ARG A 75 -10.89 14.29 0.85
CA ARG A 75 -12.11 14.72 0.17
C ARG A 75 -11.70 15.33 -1.17
N PRO A 76 -11.82 14.59 -2.28
CA PRO A 76 -11.49 15.09 -3.61
C PRO A 76 -12.36 16.30 -3.94
N ARG A 77 -11.73 17.43 -4.28
CA ARG A 77 -12.47 18.62 -4.71
C ARG A 77 -12.90 18.50 -6.18
N PRO A 78 -13.95 19.23 -6.60
CA PRO A 78 -14.21 19.48 -8.02
C PRO A 78 -12.99 20.09 -8.70
N TYR A 79 -12.87 19.90 -10.02
CA TYR A 79 -11.79 20.50 -10.79
C TYR A 79 -11.97 22.02 -10.89
N ASP A 80 -10.88 22.77 -10.70
CA ASP A 80 -10.82 24.21 -10.85
C ASP A 80 -9.71 24.56 -11.85
N ALA A 81 -10.09 25.13 -13.00
CA ALA A 81 -9.16 25.48 -14.06
C ALA A 81 -8.12 26.53 -13.63
N SER A 82 -8.42 27.37 -12.63
CA SER A 82 -7.46 28.37 -12.10
C SER A 82 -6.36 27.73 -11.26
N GLN A 83 -6.64 26.57 -10.66
CA GLN A 83 -5.71 25.82 -9.81
C GLN A 83 -5.00 24.68 -10.56
N GLY A 84 -5.51 24.30 -11.74
CA GLY A 84 -4.97 23.22 -12.55
C GLY A 84 -5.17 21.84 -11.92
N ILE A 85 -4.31 20.90 -12.30
CA ILE A 85 -4.35 19.51 -11.82
C ILE A 85 -3.85 19.47 -10.36
N GLN A 86 -4.66 18.93 -9.46
CA GLN A 86 -4.42 18.86 -8.03
C GLN A 86 -4.69 17.45 -7.51
N LEU A 87 -4.31 17.16 -6.25
CA LEU A 87 -4.76 15.95 -5.56
C LEU A 87 -6.29 15.85 -5.61
N GLY A 88 -6.79 14.68 -6.00
CA GLY A 88 -8.19 14.36 -6.20
C GLY A 88 -8.66 14.58 -7.64
N ALA A 89 -7.78 14.98 -8.54
CA ALA A 89 -8.06 15.00 -9.96
C ALA A 89 -8.09 13.58 -10.53
N LEU A 90 -9.06 13.34 -11.41
CA LEU A 90 -9.07 12.20 -12.32
C LEU A 90 -8.63 12.75 -13.68
N VAL A 91 -7.46 12.33 -14.15
CA VAL A 91 -6.85 12.83 -15.39
C VAL A 91 -6.79 11.72 -16.43
N CYS A 92 -6.90 12.09 -17.69
CA CYS A 92 -6.65 11.22 -18.82
C CYS A 92 -5.34 11.66 -19.48
N LEU A 93 -4.35 10.77 -19.49
CA LEU A 93 -3.13 10.94 -20.27
C LEU A 93 -3.33 10.27 -21.62
N VAL A 94 -2.79 10.90 -22.67
CA VAL A 94 -2.78 10.36 -24.02
C VAL A 94 -1.35 10.40 -24.53
N ASP A 95 -0.83 9.27 -24.99
CA ASP A 95 0.50 9.21 -25.59
C ASP A 95 0.49 9.62 -27.08
N ALA A 96 1.66 9.59 -27.72
CA ALA A 96 1.82 9.97 -29.13
C ALA A 96 1.10 9.02 -30.10
N ASP A 97 0.85 7.77 -29.69
CA ASP A 97 0.16 6.76 -30.47
C ASP A 97 -1.36 6.77 -30.21
N GLY A 98 -1.85 7.70 -29.38
CA GLY A 98 -3.25 7.87 -29.04
C GLY A 98 -3.75 6.93 -27.94
N GLN A 99 -2.88 6.19 -27.26
CA GLN A 99 -3.27 5.34 -26.14
C GLN A 99 -3.65 6.19 -24.94
N GLN A 100 -4.78 5.85 -24.32
CA GLN A 100 -5.32 6.59 -23.18
C GLN A 100 -5.07 5.84 -21.88
N GLN A 101 -4.67 6.58 -20.85
CA GLN A 101 -4.57 6.07 -19.48
C GLN A 101 -5.28 7.01 -18.51
N GLN A 102 -6.18 6.46 -17.69
CA GLN A 102 -6.82 7.20 -16.61
C GLN A 102 -5.99 7.08 -15.34
N LEU A 103 -5.74 8.21 -14.69
CA LEU A 103 -5.02 8.29 -13.41
C LEU A 103 -5.85 9.08 -12.41
N PHE A 104 -6.03 8.50 -11.22
CA PHE A 104 -6.62 9.20 -10.09
C PHE A 104 -5.50 9.61 -9.12
N LEU A 105 -5.33 10.91 -8.92
CA LEU A 105 -4.24 11.45 -8.10
C LEU A 105 -4.67 11.48 -6.63
N GLY A 106 -4.24 10.50 -5.86
CA GLY A 106 -4.55 10.39 -4.44
C GLY A 106 -3.47 10.91 -3.50
N PRO A 107 -3.75 11.00 -2.19
CA PRO A 107 -2.71 11.12 -1.18
C PRO A 107 -1.79 9.90 -1.19
N GLU A 108 -0.76 9.94 -0.35
CA GLU A 108 0.18 8.83 -0.12
C GLU A 108 -0.53 7.46 -0.02
N GLY A 109 0.03 6.46 -0.70
CA GLY A 109 -0.54 5.11 -0.75
C GLY A 109 0.09 4.15 -1.77
N GLY A 110 1.16 4.56 -2.47
CA GLY A 110 1.78 3.77 -3.54
C GLY A 110 1.00 3.80 -4.85
N SER A 111 1.62 3.29 -5.93
CA SER A 111 0.95 3.10 -7.23
C SER A 111 0.10 1.83 -7.19
N MET A 112 -1.18 1.94 -7.52
CA MET A 112 -2.10 0.81 -7.59
C MET A 112 -2.98 0.88 -8.84
N THR A 113 -3.36 -0.29 -9.35
CA THR A 113 -4.36 -0.42 -10.42
C THR A 113 -5.69 -0.74 -9.77
N LEU A 114 -6.70 0.10 -10.04
CA LEU A 114 -8.09 -0.11 -9.61
C LEU A 114 -8.84 -0.82 -10.74
N VAL A 115 -9.83 -1.65 -10.38
CA VAL A 115 -10.66 -2.45 -11.32
C VAL A 115 -11.97 -1.75 -11.60
#